data_AF-A0A915Z8D0-F1
#
_entry.id   AF-A0A915Z8D0-F1
#
_cell.length_a   1.000
_cell.length_b   1.000
_cell.length_c   1.000
_cell.angle_alpha   90.00
_cell.angle_beta   90.00
_cell.angle_gamma   90.00
#
_symmetry.space_group_name_H-M   'P 1'
#
loop_
_entity.id
_entity.type
_entity.pdbx_description
1 polymer ?
#
loop_
_entity_poly.entity_id
_entity_poly.type
_entity_poly.pdbx_seq_one_letter_code
_entity_poly.pdbx_strand_id
1 'polypeptide(L)'
;MFKRSSRCECNSVLEKSYVSQLEIALNNVHMAIEEYELLILMKRKSNCEFHGYRSQTRTEAREKLNRLFPKDMEVFKIVLDKLFIALNLNLKIYDFFKRC
;
A
#
# COMPACT_ATOMS: atom_id res chain seq x y z
N MET A 1 -37.17 17.19 21.72
CA MET A 1 -36.78 17.40 20.31
C MET A 1 -35.30 17.08 20.17
N PHE A 2 -34.95 15.85 19.80
CA PHE A 2 -33.54 15.45 19.61
C PHE A 2 -33.06 15.99 18.24
N LYS A 3 -32.19 17.00 18.24
CA LYS A 3 -31.44 17.37 17.03
C LYS A 3 -30.48 16.23 16.71
N ARG A 4 -30.78 15.45 15.66
CA ARG A 4 -29.82 14.52 15.08
C ARG A 4 -28.56 15.29 14.71
N SER A 5 -27.44 14.89 15.29
CA SER A 5 -26.13 15.41 14.95
C SER A 5 -25.83 15.08 13.49
N SER A 6 -25.67 16.10 12.65
CA SER A 6 -25.29 16.03 11.23
C SER A 6 -23.86 15.53 10.98
N ARG A 7 -23.20 14.97 12.01
CA ARG A 7 -21.79 14.60 11.99
C ARG A 7 -21.52 13.29 11.23
N CYS A 8 -22.53 12.51 10.87
CA CYS A 8 -22.39 11.24 10.15
C CYS A 8 -22.37 11.38 8.61
N GLU A 9 -23.01 12.39 8.03
CA GLU A 9 -23.13 12.51 6.57
C GLU A 9 -21.83 13.02 5.92
N CYS A 10 -21.13 13.96 6.54
CA CYS A 10 -19.85 14.49 6.03
C CYS A 10 -18.73 13.45 6.02
N ASN A 11 -18.73 12.50 6.96
CA ASN A 11 -17.77 11.39 6.94
C ASN A 11 -17.96 10.51 5.70
N SER A 12 -19.21 10.23 5.30
CA SER A 12 -19.49 9.36 4.15
C SER A 12 -19.05 9.94 2.80
N VAL A 13 -19.11 11.27 2.62
CA VAL A 13 -18.69 11.93 1.37
C VAL A 13 -17.18 11.95 1.25
N LEU A 14 -16.47 12.24 2.35
CA LEU A 14 -15.01 12.21 2.39
C LEU A 14 -14.48 10.78 2.23
N GLU A 15 -15.07 9.80 2.92
CA GLU A 15 -14.74 8.38 2.77
C GLU A 15 -14.89 7.93 1.33
N LYS A 16 -16.01 8.23 0.66
CA LYS A 16 -16.21 7.93 -0.76
C LYS A 16 -15.16 8.58 -1.66
N SER A 17 -14.78 9.83 -1.37
CA SER A 17 -13.73 10.53 -2.11
C SER A 17 -12.36 9.86 -1.95
N TYR A 18 -12.02 9.40 -0.74
CA TYR A 18 -10.77 8.68 -0.49
C TYR A 18 -10.76 7.30 -1.15
N VAL A 19 -11.88 6.57 -1.11
CA VAL A 19 -12.02 5.27 -1.79
C VAL A 19 -11.85 5.45 -3.31
N SER A 20 -12.52 6.43 -3.91
CA SER A 20 -12.40 6.68 -5.35
C SER A 20 -10.98 7.08 -5.75
N GLN A 21 -10.29 7.90 -4.95
CA GLN A 21 -8.88 8.23 -5.17
C GLN A 21 -7.97 7.00 -5.08
N LEU A 22 -8.24 6.09 -4.14
CA LEU A 22 -7.51 4.83 -4.01
C LEU A 22 -7.74 3.95 -5.23
N GLU A 23 -8.99 3.75 -5.66
CA GLU A 23 -9.34 2.96 -6.85
C GLU A 23 -8.65 3.48 -8.12
N ILE A 24 -8.67 4.79 -8.35
CA ILE A 24 -7.95 5.41 -9.49
C ILE A 24 -6.46 5.08 -9.42
N ALA A 25 -5.86 5.22 -8.24
CA ALA A 25 -4.44 4.97 -8.09
C ALA A 25 -4.08 3.49 -8.30
N LEU A 26 -4.91 2.56 -7.81
CA LEU A 26 -4.74 1.12 -8.00
C LEU A 26 -4.86 0.72 -9.48
N ASN A 27 -5.84 1.29 -10.18
CA ASN A 27 -6.03 1.06 -11.62
C ASN A 27 -4.81 1.52 -12.45
N ASN A 28 -4.19 2.65 -12.10
CA ASN A 28 -3.01 3.16 -12.80
C ASN A 28 -1.80 2.22 -12.76
N VAL A 29 -1.78 1.26 -11.83
CA VAL A 29 -0.69 0.30 -11.67
C VAL A 29 -1.16 -1.14 -11.87
N HIS A 30 -2.35 -1.32 -12.45
CA HIS A 30 -2.98 -2.61 -12.68
C HIS A 30 -3.01 -3.49 -11.41
N MET A 31 -3.30 -2.88 -10.26
CA MET A 31 -3.39 -3.57 -8.98
C MET A 31 -4.84 -3.80 -8.59
N ALA A 32 -5.21 -5.05 -8.35
CA ALA A 32 -6.53 -5.40 -7.84
C ALA A 32 -6.66 -5.04 -6.36
N ILE A 33 -7.89 -4.95 -5.84
CA ILE A 33 -8.13 -4.64 -4.42
C ILE A 33 -7.57 -5.75 -3.53
N GLU A 34 -7.73 -7.00 -3.94
CA GLU A 34 -7.22 -8.18 -3.23
C GLU A 34 -5.68 -8.16 -3.15
N GLU A 35 -5.02 -7.69 -4.22
CA GLU A 35 -3.58 -7.49 -4.23
C GLU A 35 -3.16 -6.37 -3.28
N TYR A 36 -3.92 -5.28 -3.23
CA TYR A 36 -3.69 -4.20 -2.27
C TYR A 36 -3.85 -4.68 -0.82
N GLU A 37 -4.84 -5.52 -0.54
CA GLU A 37 -5.00 -6.16 0.79
C GLU A 37 -3.80 -7.03 1.17
N LEU A 38 -3.20 -7.73 0.21
CA LEU A 38 -1.95 -8.47 0.43
C LEU A 38 -0.80 -7.55 0.85
N LEU A 39 -0.70 -6.32 0.33
CA LEU A 39 0.29 -5.34 0.81
C LEU A 39 0.04 -4.92 2.25
N ILE A 40 -1.22 -4.75 2.64
CA ILE A 40 -1.60 -4.42 4.03
C ILE A 40 -1.25 -5.58 4.96
N LEU A 41 -1.56 -6.81 4.56
CA LEU A 41 -1.19 -8.02 5.31
C LEU A 41 0.33 -8.15 5.43
N MET A 42 1.07 -7.91 4.35
CA MET A 42 2.53 -7.90 4.39
C MET A 42 3.05 -6.79 5.31
N LYS A 43 2.52 -5.57 5.26
CA LYS A 43 2.91 -4.49 6.18
C LYS A 43 2.75 -4.90 7.64
N ARG A 44 1.69 -5.64 7.97
CA ARG A 44 1.44 -6.16 9.32
C ARG A 44 2.35 -7.33 9.69
N LYS A 45 2.67 -8.20 8.72
CA LYS A 45 3.53 -9.39 8.92
C LYS A 45 5.03 -9.10 8.81
N SER A 46 5.41 -7.99 8.19
CA SER A 46 6.80 -7.59 8.02
C SER A 46 7.39 -7.32 9.40
N ASN A 47 8.19 -8.26 9.89
CA ASN A 47 8.99 -8.06 11.10
C ASN A 47 9.92 -6.87 10.85
N CYS A 48 10.14 -6.03 11.86
CA CYS A 48 11.18 -5.00 11.84
C CYS A 48 12.55 -5.56 11.41
N GLU A 49 12.78 -6.87 11.61
CA GLU A 49 13.95 -7.63 11.20
C GLU A 49 14.19 -7.66 9.67
N PHE A 50 13.14 -7.66 8.83
CA PHE A 50 13.32 -7.72 7.36
C PHE A 50 13.84 -6.40 6.79
N HIS A 51 13.43 -5.28 7.38
CA HIS A 51 13.94 -3.95 7.03
C HIS A 51 15.27 -3.61 7.71
N GLY A 52 15.66 -4.39 8.73
CA GLY A 52 16.99 -4.36 9.33
C GLY A 52 17.43 -2.97 9.75
N TYR A 53 16.63 -2.26 10.56
CA TYR A 53 16.91 -0.97 11.23
C TYR A 53 17.56 0.18 10.43
N ARG A 54 17.84 0.01 9.13
CA ARG A 54 18.46 0.99 8.25
C ARG A 54 17.52 1.28 7.10
N SER A 55 17.41 2.57 6.78
CA SER A 55 16.82 3.01 5.52
C SER A 55 17.54 2.33 4.36
N GLN A 56 16.76 1.72 3.47
CA GLN A 56 17.25 1.15 2.23
C GLN A 56 16.89 2.08 1.08
N THR A 57 17.79 2.20 0.11
CA THR A 57 17.49 2.86 -1.15
C THR A 57 16.50 2.00 -1.95
N ARG A 58 15.79 2.64 -2.90
CA ARG A 58 14.86 1.93 -3.78
C ARG A 58 15.56 0.82 -4.56
N THR A 59 16.79 1.06 -5.01
CA THR A 59 17.61 0.11 -5.75
C THR A 59 17.94 -1.13 -4.90
N GLU A 60 18.40 -0.92 -3.67
CA GLU A 60 18.71 -2.02 -2.74
C GLU A 60 17.46 -2.86 -2.42
N ALA A 61 16.32 -2.21 -2.19
CA ALA A 61 15.07 -2.92 -1.93
C ALA A 61 14.60 -3.74 -3.16
N ARG A 62 14.79 -3.21 -4.38
CA ARG A 62 14.48 -3.92 -5.64
C ARG A 62 15.39 -5.14 -5.83
N GLU A 63 16.69 -5.00 -5.55
CA GLU A 63 17.63 -6.13 -5.65
C GLU A 63 17.31 -7.24 -4.65
N LYS A 64 16.95 -6.88 -3.41
CA LYS A 64 16.50 -7.86 -2.40
C LYS A 64 15.25 -8.61 -2.83
N LEU A 65 14.26 -7.91 -3.38
CA LEU A 65 13.04 -8.52 -3.93
C LEU A 65 13.36 -9.53 -5.06
N ASN A 66 14.35 -9.22 -5.89
CA ASN A 66 14.70 -10.08 -7.02
C ASN A 66 15.51 -11.31 -6.60
N ARG A 67 16.47 -11.16 -5.67
CA ARG A 67 17.49 -12.17 -5.38
C ARG A 67 17.29 -12.93 -4.07
N LEU A 68 16.75 -12.27 -3.05
CA LEU A 68 16.75 -12.75 -1.67
C LEU A 68 15.33 -12.91 -1.11
N PHE A 69 14.31 -12.84 -1.96
CA PHE A 69 12.93 -12.89 -1.50
C PHE A 69 12.57 -14.31 -1.05
N PRO A 70 12.05 -14.49 0.17
CA PRO A 70 11.71 -15.80 0.70
C PRO A 70 10.67 -16.51 -0.17
N LYS A 71 10.86 -17.81 -0.43
CA LYS A 71 9.94 -18.60 -1.27
C LYS A 71 8.55 -18.73 -0.65
N ASP A 72 8.47 -18.84 0.67
CA ASP A 72 7.23 -18.87 1.44
C ASP A 72 6.42 -17.56 1.35
N MET A 73 7.06 -16.48 0.90
CA MET A 73 6.43 -15.17 0.70
C MET A 73 6.16 -14.85 -0.77
N GLU A 74 6.42 -15.75 -1.70
CA GLU A 74 6.40 -15.50 -3.15
C GLU A 74 5.07 -14.92 -3.66
N VAL A 75 3.95 -15.23 -3.00
CA VAL A 75 2.63 -14.63 -3.27
C VAL A 75 2.63 -13.09 -3.22
N PHE A 76 3.49 -12.49 -2.40
CA PHE A 76 3.63 -11.05 -2.28
C PHE A 76 4.55 -10.43 -3.35
N LYS A 77 5.38 -11.24 -4.04
CA LYS A 77 6.42 -10.75 -4.95
C LYS A 77 5.85 -9.96 -6.12
N ILE A 78 4.80 -10.49 -6.76
CA ILE A 78 4.12 -9.85 -7.90
C ILE A 78 3.55 -8.48 -7.46
N VAL A 79 2.94 -8.45 -6.28
CA VAL A 79 2.30 -7.25 -5.75
C VAL A 79 3.33 -6.18 -5.37
N LEU A 80 4.46 -6.58 -4.79
CA LEU A 80 5.59 -5.69 -4.49
C LEU A 80 6.22 -5.11 -5.77
N ASP A 81 6.31 -5.91 -6.83
CA ASP A 81 6.82 -5.42 -8.11
C ASP A 81 5.93 -4.33 -8.71
N LYS A 82 4.60 -4.48 -8.62
CA LYS A 82 3.63 -3.44 -8.97
C LYS A 82 3.81 -2.18 -8.10
N LEU A 83 4.09 -2.35 -6.80
CA LEU A 83 4.38 -1.23 -5.89
C LEU A 83 5.66 -0.47 -6.29
N PHE A 84 6.72 -1.16 -6.72
CA PHE A 84 7.93 -0.50 -7.23
C PHE A 84 7.66 0.30 -8.51
N ILE A 85 6.78 -0.19 -9.39
CA ILE A 85 6.35 0.55 -10.58
C ILE A 85 5.57 1.81 -10.16
N ALA A 86 4.63 1.68 -9.21
CA ALA A 86 3.88 2.80 -8.65
C ALA A 86 4.79 3.90 -8.09
N LEU A 87 5.84 3.48 -7.37
CA LEU A 87 6.87 4.34 -6.79
C LEU A 87 7.67 5.11 -7.86
N ASN A 88 7.93 4.50 -9.01
CA ASN A 88 8.61 5.16 -10.13
C ASN A 88 7.72 6.19 -10.83
N LEU A 89 6.41 5.98 -10.80
CA LEU A 89 5.42 6.89 -11.37
C LEU A 89 5.01 8.03 -10.41
N ASN A 90 5.65 8.15 -9.22
CA ASN A 90 5.31 9.11 -8.17
C ASN A 90 3.82 9.11 -7.77
N LEU A 91 3.17 7.94 -7.81
CA LEU A 91 1.76 7.82 -7.46
C LEU A 91 1.56 7.88 -5.94
N LYS A 92 0.48 8.55 -5.51
CA LYS A 92 0.10 8.74 -4.10
C LYS A 92 -0.17 7.45 -3.31
N ILE A 93 -0.18 6.28 -3.96
CA ILE A 93 -0.22 4.98 -3.28
C ILE A 93 0.87 4.89 -2.22
N TYR A 94 2.05 5.47 -2.45
CA TYR A 94 3.13 5.44 -1.48
C TYR A 94 2.89 6.30 -0.23
N ASP A 95 2.15 7.41 -0.34
CA ASP A 95 1.86 8.27 0.82
C ASP A 95 0.99 7.55 1.86
N PHE A 96 0.19 6.57 1.44
CA PHE A 96 -0.53 5.67 2.35
C PHE A 96 0.40 4.74 3.13
N PHE A 97 1.53 4.33 2.54
CA PHE A 97 2.51 3.47 3.20
C PHE A 97 3.44 4.24 4.14
N LYS A 98 3.69 5.53 3.87
CA LYS A 98 4.67 6.38 4.57
C LYS A 98 4.27 6.81 5.99
N ARG A 99 3.01 6.62 6.41
CA ARG A 99 2.62 6.77 7.82
C ARG A 99 3.04 5.53 8.61
N CYS A 100 4.29 5.57 9.08
CA CYS A 100 4.82 4.89 10.25
C CYS A 100 5.63 5.93 11.02
#